data_AF-A0A699TDP2-F1
#
_entry.id   AF-A0A699TDP2-F1
#
_cell.length_a   1.000
_cell.length_b   1.000
_cell.length_c   1.000
_cell.angle_alpha   90.00
_cell.angle_beta   90.00
_cell.angle_gamma   90.00
#
_symmetry.space_group_name_H-M   'P 1'
#
loop_
_entity.id
_entity.type
_entity.pdbx_description
1 polymer ?
#
loop_
_entity_poly.entity_id
_entity_poly.type
_entity_poly.pdbx_seq_one_letter_code
_entity_poly.pdbx_strand_id
1 'polypeptide(L)'
;MQIISALQARTLLYHGCEGFLATIHDTTPEVLSIHDQPIVSEFLDVFPDELPGIPPVREVEFNIELILGAEPISKAPYRMAPVELKKLKDQLQELLE
;
A
#
# COMPACT_ATOMS: atom_id res chain seq x y z
N MET A 1 12.71 10.95 39.95
CA MET A 1 11.24 10.97 39.86
C MET A 1 10.73 9.74 40.60
N GLN A 2 9.92 9.90 41.66
CA GLN A 2 9.44 8.77 42.46
C GLN A 2 8.08 8.33 41.91
N ILE A 3 8.01 7.10 41.38
CA ILE A 3 6.77 6.50 40.90
C ILE A 3 6.05 5.90 42.11
N ILE A 4 4.78 6.24 42.29
CA ILE A 4 3.93 5.71 43.36
C ILE A 4 2.88 4.76 42.79
N SER A 5 2.38 3.86 43.64
CA SER A 5 1.30 2.97 43.26
C SER A 5 -0.05 3.71 43.17
N ALA A 6 -0.99 3.17 42.39
CA ALA A 6 -2.35 3.69 42.29
C ALA A 6 -3.08 3.73 43.66
N LEU A 7 -2.79 2.77 44.55
CA LEU A 7 -3.35 2.75 45.91
C LEU A 7 -2.86 3.93 46.73
N GLN A 8 -1.57 4.26 46.66
CA GLN A 8 -0.99 5.41 47.35
C GLN A 8 -1.51 6.72 46.77
N ALA A 9 -1.59 6.82 45.44
CA ALA A 9 -2.17 7.99 44.77
C ALA A 9 -3.62 8.23 45.22
N ARG A 10 -4.43 7.16 45.29
CA ARG A 10 -5.81 7.23 45.78
C ARG A 10 -5.89 7.70 47.23
N THR A 11 -5.04 7.19 48.12
CA THR A 11 -4.98 7.64 49.52
C THR A 11 -4.64 9.13 49.63
N LEU A 12 -3.70 9.63 48.83
CA LEU A 12 -3.34 11.04 48.81
C LEU A 12 -4.50 11.94 48.33
N LEU A 13 -5.22 11.51 47.30
CA LEU A 13 -6.43 12.21 46.85
C LEU A 13 -7.51 12.26 47.94
N TYR A 14 -7.72 11.15 48.68
CA TYR A 14 -8.66 11.13 49.81
C TYR A 14 -8.26 12.06 50.96
N HIS A 15 -6.97 12.33 51.13
CA HIS A 15 -6.45 13.29 52.10
C HIS A 15 -6.47 14.74 51.62
N GLY A 16 -7.09 15.02 50.46
CA GLY A 16 -7.30 16.37 49.95
C GLY A 16 -6.16 16.92 49.09
N CYS A 17 -5.22 16.08 48.65
CA CYS A 17 -4.22 16.49 47.66
C CYS A 17 -4.85 16.66 46.28
N GLU A 18 -4.44 17.69 45.54
CA GLU A 18 -4.82 17.88 44.14
C GLU A 18 -4.01 16.97 43.21
N GLY A 19 -4.69 16.34 42.26
CA GLY A 19 -4.06 15.48 41.25
C GLY A 19 -4.38 15.97 39.84
N PHE A 20 -3.38 15.93 38.96
CA PHE A 20 -3.56 16.22 37.54
C PHE A 20 -3.35 14.94 36.73
N LEU A 21 -4.24 14.70 35.78
CA LEU A 21 -4.08 13.64 34.81
C LEU A 21 -3.34 14.21 33.60
N ALA A 22 -2.16 13.70 33.32
CA ALA A 22 -1.42 13.98 32.11
C ALA A 22 -1.41 12.72 31.24
N THR A 23 -1.86 12.86 30.00
CA THR A 23 -1.81 11.78 29.00
C THR A 23 -0.64 12.05 28.07
N ILE A 24 0.29 11.11 28.00
CA ILE A 24 1.38 11.14 27.03
C ILE A 24 0.85 10.46 25.78
N HIS A 25 0.74 11.20 24.68
CA HIS A 25 0.50 10.66 23.35
C HIS A 25 1.83 10.62 22.62
N ASP A 26 2.12 9.51 21.95
CA ASP A 26 3.26 9.44 21.06
C ASP A 26 2.94 10.31 19.82
N THR A 27 3.78 11.32 19.56
CA THR A 27 3.68 12.19 18.38
C THR A 27 4.61 11.75 17.26
N THR A 28 5.26 10.59 17.38
CA THR A 28 5.87 10.00 16.20
C THR A 28 4.78 9.87 15.15
N PRO A 29 4.94 10.49 13.96
CA PRO A 29 3.95 10.32 12.92
C PRO A 29 3.90 8.83 12.63
N GLU A 30 2.77 8.20 12.92
CA GLU A 30 2.45 6.91 12.29
C GLU A 30 2.72 7.11 10.81
N VAL A 31 3.49 6.20 10.23
CA VAL A 31 3.73 6.21 8.80
C VAL A 31 2.36 6.10 8.16
N LEU A 32 1.85 7.23 7.67
CA LEU A 32 0.51 7.32 7.11
C LEU A 32 0.45 6.29 5.99
N SER A 33 -0.48 5.37 6.13
CA SER A 33 -0.79 4.42 5.10
C SER A 33 -1.34 5.17 3.90
N ILE A 34 -1.11 4.65 2.69
CA ILE A 34 -1.75 5.19 1.48
C ILE A 34 -3.28 5.12 1.63
N HIS A 35 -3.79 4.15 2.40
CA HIS A 35 -5.21 4.02 2.72
C HIS A 35 -5.75 5.13 3.64
N ASP A 36 -4.89 5.87 4.34
CA ASP A 36 -5.30 7.02 5.17
C ASP A 36 -5.56 8.27 4.33
N GLN A 37 -5.18 8.26 3.05
CA GLN A 37 -5.46 9.35 2.14
C GLN A 37 -6.96 9.37 1.79
N PRO A 38 -7.68 10.49 1.97
CA PRO A 38 -9.13 10.55 1.79
C PRO A 38 -9.61 9.97 0.45
N ILE A 39 -8.91 10.31 -0.64
CA ILE A 39 -9.21 9.81 -1.99
C ILE A 39 -9.06 8.29 -2.07
N VAL A 40 -8.04 7.70 -1.46
CA VAL A 40 -7.84 6.24 -1.51
C VAL A 40 -8.88 5.54 -0.65
N SER A 41 -9.18 6.10 0.52
CA SER A 41 -10.21 5.56 1.43
C SER A 41 -11.62 5.56 0.82
N GLU A 42 -11.91 6.50 -0.08
CA GLU A 42 -13.17 6.59 -0.82
C GLU A 42 -13.25 5.54 -1.96
N PHE A 43 -12.12 5.04 -2.46
CA PHE A 43 -12.03 4.16 -3.63
C PHE A 43 -11.16 2.91 -3.37
N LEU A 44 -11.35 2.25 -2.22
CA LEU A 44 -10.55 1.08 -1.84
C LEU A 44 -10.66 -0.09 -2.84
N ASP A 45 -11.78 -0.18 -3.56
CA ASP A 45 -12.01 -1.16 -4.64
C ASP A 45 -11.18 -0.88 -5.90
N VAL A 46 -10.78 0.37 -6.12
CA VAL A 46 -9.93 0.81 -7.25
C VAL A 46 -8.44 0.68 -6.92
N PHE A 47 -8.08 0.70 -5.63
CA PHE A 47 -6.70 0.59 -5.13
C PHE A 47 -6.49 -0.69 -4.29
N PRO A 48 -6.71 -1.89 -4.84
CA PRO A 48 -6.40 -3.13 -4.13
C PRO A 48 -4.88 -3.32 -4.00
N ASP A 49 -4.46 -4.05 -2.97
CA ASP A 49 -3.04 -4.41 -2.76
C ASP A 49 -2.48 -5.26 -3.91
N GLU A 50 -3.35 -6.04 -4.56
CA GLU A 50 -3.04 -6.87 -5.74
C GLU A 50 -4.05 -6.57 -6.86
N LEU A 51 -3.59 -6.53 -8.11
CA LEU A 51 -4.46 -6.25 -9.25
C LEU A 51 -5.47 -7.41 -9.47
N PRO A 52 -6.74 -7.12 -9.80
CA PRO A 52 -7.79 -8.14 -9.95
C PRO A 52 -7.64 -9.05 -11.20
N GLY A 53 -6.46 -9.08 -11.82
CA GLY A 53 -6.16 -9.83 -13.04
C GLY A 53 -6.58 -9.12 -14.33
N ILE A 54 -6.93 -9.90 -15.35
CA ILE A 54 -7.32 -9.39 -16.67
C ILE A 54 -8.68 -8.69 -16.54
N PRO A 55 -8.84 -7.48 -17.10
CA PRO A 55 -10.13 -6.81 -17.12
C PRO A 55 -11.21 -7.71 -17.76
N PRO A 56 -12.46 -7.66 -17.29
CA PRO A 56 -13.54 -8.37 -17.95
C PRO A 56 -13.65 -7.96 -19.42
N VAL A 57 -14.22 -8.85 -20.23
CA VAL A 57 -14.49 -8.58 -21.65
C VAL A 57 -15.28 -7.26 -21.74
N ARG A 58 -14.68 -6.28 -22.40
CA ARG A 58 -15.30 -4.97 -22.62
C ARG A 58 -16.26 -5.08 -23.79
N GLU A 59 -17.37 -4.35 -23.74
CA GLU A 59 -18.33 -4.27 -24.85
C GLU A 59 -17.73 -3.62 -26.10
N VAL A 60 -16.66 -2.84 -25.93
CA VAL A 60 -15.93 -2.17 -27.01
C VAL A 60 -14.66 -2.94 -27.33
N GLU A 61 -14.52 -3.34 -28.58
CA GLU A 61 -13.30 -3.93 -29.12
C GLU A 61 -12.25 -2.83 -29.39
N PHE A 62 -11.04 -3.01 -28.85
CA PHE A 62 -9.93 -2.11 -29.09
C PHE A 62 -9.23 -2.52 -30.40
N ASN A 63 -9.35 -1.69 -31.43
CA ASN A 63 -8.67 -1.90 -32.70
C ASN A 63 -7.32 -1.16 -32.72
N ILE A 64 -6.27 -1.83 -33.20
CA ILE A 64 -4.99 -1.20 -33.49
C ILE A 64 -5.00 -0.73 -34.94
N GLU A 65 -5.23 0.56 -35.14
CA GLU A 65 -5.17 1.16 -36.48
C GLU A 65 -3.71 1.29 -36.94
N LEU A 66 -3.40 0.68 -38.08
CA LEU A 66 -2.10 0.82 -38.71
C LEU A 66 -2.12 2.01 -39.67
N ILE A 67 -1.07 2.83 -39.62
CA ILE A 67 -0.83 3.80 -40.69
C ILE A 67 -0.61 3.04 -42.00
N LEU A 68 -1.11 3.61 -43.11
CA LEU A 68 -0.94 2.99 -44.43
C LEU A 68 0.54 2.78 -44.74
N GLY A 69 0.90 1.54 -45.10
CA GLY A 69 2.28 1.14 -45.38
C GLY A 69 3.09 0.71 -44.15
N ALA A 70 2.49 0.61 -42.96
CA ALA A 70 3.16 0.01 -41.81
C ALA A 70 3.42 -1.49 -42.05
N GLU A 71 4.66 -1.91 -41.82
CA GLU A 71 5.08 -3.32 -41.86
C GLU A 71 5.33 -3.85 -40.44
N PRO A 72 5.17 -5.17 -40.21
CA PRO A 72 5.49 -5.77 -38.92
C PRO A 72 6.94 -5.52 -38.51
N ILE A 73 7.14 -5.15 -37.24
CA ILE A 73 8.47 -4.92 -36.68
C ILE A 73 9.01 -6.23 -36.12
N SER A 74 10.20 -6.62 -36.56
CA SER A 74 10.98 -7.70 -35.95
C SER A 74 12.31 -7.15 -35.44
N LYS A 75 12.50 -7.19 -34.12
CA LYS A 75 13.73 -6.74 -33.45
C LYS A 75 14.22 -7.82 -32.49
N ALA A 76 15.53 -8.00 -32.42
CA ALA A 76 16.12 -8.92 -31.45
C ALA A 76 15.83 -8.43 -30.01
N PRO A 77 15.54 -9.33 -29.06
CA PRO A 77 15.41 -8.97 -27.65
C PRO A 77 16.71 -8.37 -27.08
N TYR A 78 16.58 -7.51 -26.07
CA TYR A 78 17.73 -6.98 -25.35
C TYR A 78 18.46 -8.08 -24.57
N ARG A 79 19.77 -7.95 -24.46
CA ARG A 79 20.59 -8.84 -23.62
C ARG A 79 20.31 -8.53 -22.16
N MET A 80 19.95 -9.57 -21.41
CA MET A 80 19.66 -9.51 -19.97
C MET A 80 20.59 -10.47 -19.23
N ALA A 81 20.95 -10.12 -18.00
CA ALA A 81 21.74 -11.00 -17.13
C ALA A 81 20.90 -12.23 -16.69
N PRO A 82 21.53 -13.34 -16.26
CA PRO A 82 20.79 -14.53 -15.83
C PRO A 82 19.74 -14.27 -14.72
N VAL A 83 20.01 -13.34 -13.81
CA VAL A 83 19.07 -12.95 -12.73
C VAL A 83 17.84 -12.23 -13.25
N GLU A 84 18.01 -11.38 -14.27
CA GLU A 84 16.91 -10.64 -14.92
C GLU A 84 16.05 -11.58 -15.75
N LEU A 85 16.68 -12.51 -16.48
CA LEU A 85 15.96 -13.54 -17.24
C LEU A 85 15.14 -14.46 -16.33
N LYS A 86 15.68 -14.81 -15.14
CA LYS A 86 14.91 -15.57 -14.15
C LYS A 86 13.69 -14.78 -13.69
N LYS A 87 13.86 -13.51 -13.31
CA LYS A 87 12.75 -12.65 -12.90
C LYS A 87 11.70 -12.49 -14.01
N LEU A 88 12.14 -12.27 -15.25
CA LEU A 88 11.25 -12.18 -16.42
C LEU A 88 10.44 -13.46 -16.60
N LYS A 89 11.09 -14.63 -16.47
CA LYS A 89 10.39 -15.92 -16.54
C LYS A 89 9.33 -16.04 -15.45
N ASP A 90 9.66 -15.67 -14.22
CA ASP A 90 8.74 -15.76 -13.09
C ASP A 90 7.51 -14.83 -13.33
N GLN A 91 7.72 -13.62 -13.82
CA GLN A 91 6.63 -12.69 -14.18
C GLN A 91 5.78 -13.17 -15.35
N LEU A 92 6.39 -13.79 -16.37
CA LEU A 92 5.64 -14.37 -17.49
C LEU A 92 4.78 -15.55 -17.05
N GLN A 93 5.26 -16.35 -16.09
CA GLN A 93 4.50 -17.46 -15.52
C GLN A 93 3.27 -16.95 -14.75
N GLU A 94 3.44 -15.91 -13.92
CA GLU A 94 2.34 -15.25 -13.19
C GLU A 94 1.26 -14.70 -14.13
N LEU A 95 1.64 -14.14 -15.29
CA LEU A 95 0.69 -13.60 -16.28
C LEU A 95 -0.06 -14.67 -17.09
N LEU A 96 0.45 -15.90 -17.12
CA LEU A 96 -0.15 -17.02 -17.86
C LEU A 96 -1.07 -17.89 -16.97
N GLU A 97 -1.00 -17.72 -15.66
CA GLU A 97 -1.86 -18.35 -14.66
C GLU A 97 -3.21 -17.63 -14.56
#